data_AF-A0A934LL95-F1
#
_entry.id   AF-A0A934LL95-F1
#
_cell.length_a   1.000
_cell.length_b   1.000
_cell.length_c   1.000
_cell.angle_alpha   90.00
_cell.angle_beta   90.00
_cell.angle_gamma   90.00
#
_symmetry.space_group_name_H-M   'P 1'
#
loop_
_entity.id
_entity.type
_entity.pdbx_description
1 polymer ?
#
loop_
_entity_poly.entity_id
_entity_poly.type
_entity_poly.pdbx_seq_one_letter_code
_entity_poly.pdbx_strand_id
1 'polypeptide(L)'
;MLIIGNFGYRYAGIKTAEDVEKLGQRNLFAHIFTYPSSVEQWFCYPPAERRRLQDLWYKEKFEQIQAEVALRNIKLSKRGKCNSFNCELDAAELPKLVAIDGIMMVTILEIEGLKPIKQRERKRLEWYIVQARFIWEVEDQTQGMQMVEDQMLLVRAYDFNDAEQRLQQKFIEYGEPYLNSDGEMVRIRLDCVLDVFETNIIDKVDPKGEEIFYTIKHRRMRPEYEWHPLYEHEEKAE
;
A
#
# COMPACT_ATOMS: atom_id res chain seq x y z
N MET A 1 5.90 4.44 -19.62
CA MET A 1 6.17 5.16 -18.35
C MET A 1 7.67 5.19 -18.09
N LEU A 2 8.29 6.37 -17.96
CA LEU A 2 9.71 6.47 -17.62
C LEU A 2 9.86 6.54 -16.09
N ILE A 3 10.68 5.65 -15.52
CA ILE A 3 11.08 5.68 -14.12
C ILE A 3 12.57 6.00 -14.08
N ILE A 4 12.94 7.06 -13.36
CA ILE A 4 14.33 7.48 -13.22
C ILE A 4 14.82 7.06 -11.84
N GLY A 5 15.79 6.14 -11.83
CA GLY A 5 16.37 5.57 -10.63
C GLY A 5 15.91 4.14 -10.34
N ASN A 6 16.76 3.39 -9.66
CA ASN A 6 16.42 2.10 -9.09
C ASN A 6 15.53 2.32 -7.85
N PHE A 7 14.65 1.38 -7.48
CA PHE A 7 13.75 1.50 -6.32
C PHE A 7 14.51 2.02 -5.08
N GLY A 8 14.26 3.29 -4.70
CA GLY A 8 14.92 3.95 -3.56
C GLY A 8 16.14 4.83 -3.86
N TYR A 9 16.53 5.04 -5.13
CA TYR A 9 17.64 5.91 -5.52
C TYR A 9 17.23 6.94 -6.57
N ARG A 10 17.80 8.15 -6.50
CA ARG A 10 17.61 9.22 -7.49
C ARG A 10 18.93 9.89 -7.84
N TYR A 11 19.01 10.52 -9.00
CA TYR A 11 20.13 11.39 -9.35
C TYR A 11 19.79 12.85 -9.01
N ALA A 12 20.75 13.58 -8.43
CA ALA A 12 20.56 15.01 -8.16
C ALA A 12 20.26 15.75 -9.47
N GLY A 13 19.18 16.55 -9.47
CA GLY A 13 18.81 17.37 -10.62
C GLY A 13 18.14 16.63 -11.78
N ILE A 14 17.93 15.31 -11.69
CA ILE A 14 17.28 14.53 -12.75
C ILE A 14 15.94 13.99 -12.22
N LYS A 15 14.84 14.52 -12.75
CA LYS A 15 13.48 14.17 -12.31
C LYS A 15 12.58 13.73 -13.45
N THR A 16 12.86 14.17 -14.68
CA THR A 16 12.02 13.92 -15.87
C THR A 16 12.81 13.33 -17.02
N ALA A 17 12.12 12.83 -18.05
CA ALA A 17 12.74 12.38 -19.29
C ALA A 17 13.59 13.47 -19.94
N GLU A 18 13.08 14.71 -19.95
CA GLU A 18 13.77 15.89 -20.48
C GLU A 18 15.07 16.18 -19.72
N ASP A 19 15.12 15.95 -18.41
CA ASP A 19 16.35 16.12 -17.64
C ASP A 19 17.42 15.10 -18.04
N VAL A 20 17.01 13.89 -18.40
CA VAL A 20 17.92 12.85 -18.89
C VAL A 20 18.39 13.19 -20.30
N GLU A 21 17.52 13.70 -21.17
CA GLU A 21 17.88 14.11 -22.54
C GLU A 21 18.98 15.20 -22.55
N LYS A 22 18.92 16.14 -21.61
CA LYS A 22 19.95 17.19 -21.44
C LYS A 22 21.35 16.66 -21.12
N LEU A 23 21.48 15.37 -20.77
CA LEU A 23 22.78 14.73 -20.56
C LEU A 23 23.49 14.38 -21.89
N GLY A 24 22.81 14.51 -23.03
CA GLY A 24 23.40 14.32 -24.36
C GLY A 24 23.93 12.91 -24.58
N GLN A 25 25.23 12.80 -24.89
CA GLN A 25 25.89 11.52 -25.22
C GLN A 25 26.39 10.75 -23.99
N ARG A 26 25.90 11.08 -22.79
CA ARG A 26 26.29 10.35 -21.58
C ARG A 26 25.70 8.95 -21.60
N ASN A 27 26.51 7.95 -21.26
CA ASN A 27 26.07 6.57 -21.23
C ASN A 27 25.11 6.32 -20.05
N LEU A 28 24.00 5.64 -20.34
CA LEU A 28 23.00 5.20 -19.38
C LEU A 28 23.02 3.68 -19.32
N PHE A 29 22.93 3.11 -18.12
CA PHE A 29 22.56 1.71 -17.95
C PHE A 29 21.07 1.65 -17.58
N ALA A 30 20.28 0.98 -18.40
CA ALA A 30 18.83 0.96 -18.26
C ALA A 30 18.27 -0.47 -18.27
N HIS A 31 17.17 -0.64 -17.54
CA HIS A 31 16.28 -1.79 -17.65
C HIS A 31 15.06 -1.41 -18.49
N ILE A 32 14.80 -2.16 -19.54
CA ILE A 32 13.66 -1.95 -20.44
C ILE A 32 12.69 -3.09 -20.24
N PHE A 33 11.41 -2.76 -20.06
CA PHE A 33 10.30 -3.70 -19.96
C PHE A 33 9.25 -3.40 -21.03
N THR A 34 8.96 -4.40 -21.85
CA THR A 34 8.01 -4.31 -22.95
C THR A 34 6.73 -5.07 -22.60
N TYR A 35 5.60 -4.50 -23.02
CA TYR A 35 4.30 -5.14 -22.86
C TYR A 35 3.36 -4.66 -23.96
N PRO A 36 2.57 -5.55 -24.58
CA PRO A 36 1.60 -5.18 -25.60
C PRO A 36 0.54 -4.23 -25.02
N SER A 37 0.30 -3.12 -25.72
CA SER A 37 -0.71 -2.13 -25.33
C SER A 37 -2.15 -2.68 -25.35
N SER A 38 -2.38 -3.77 -26.10
CA SER A 38 -3.63 -4.52 -26.13
C SER A 38 -3.35 -6.03 -26.22
N VAL A 39 -4.02 -6.82 -25.37
CA VAL A 39 -3.92 -8.29 -25.31
C VAL A 39 -5.23 -8.99 -25.66
N GLU A 40 -6.31 -8.24 -25.78
CA GLU A 40 -7.68 -8.72 -25.97
C GLU A 40 -7.80 -9.54 -27.26
N GLN A 41 -7.09 -9.12 -28.31
CA GLN A 41 -7.00 -9.83 -29.59
C GLN A 41 -6.47 -11.26 -29.48
N TRP A 42 -5.80 -11.61 -28.38
CA TRP A 42 -5.28 -12.96 -28.16
C TRP A 42 -6.26 -13.85 -27.37
N PHE A 43 -7.32 -13.31 -26.77
CA PHE A 43 -8.21 -14.08 -25.91
C PHE A 43 -9.00 -15.17 -26.64
N CYS A 44 -9.12 -15.07 -27.96
CA CYS A 44 -9.73 -16.09 -28.80
C CYS A 44 -8.86 -17.35 -28.97
N TYR A 45 -7.56 -17.33 -28.62
CA TYR A 45 -6.66 -18.47 -28.77
C TYR A 45 -6.54 -19.30 -27.48
N PRO A 46 -6.29 -20.63 -27.58
CA PRO A 46 -5.96 -21.47 -26.44
C PRO A 46 -4.68 -21.02 -25.71
N PRO A 47 -4.48 -21.33 -24.41
CA PRO A 47 -3.33 -20.85 -23.63
C PRO A 47 -1.95 -21.12 -24.22
N ALA A 48 -1.73 -22.28 -24.85
CA ALA A 48 -0.44 -22.59 -25.46
C ALA A 48 -0.14 -21.68 -26.67
N GLU A 49 -1.15 -21.46 -27.51
CA GLU A 49 -1.04 -20.60 -28.69
C GLU A 49 -0.92 -19.12 -28.31
N ARG A 50 -1.65 -18.66 -27.28
CA ARG A 50 -1.48 -17.30 -26.72
C ARG A 50 -0.04 -17.03 -26.28
N ARG A 51 0.57 -17.98 -25.56
CA ARG A 51 1.97 -17.86 -25.14
C ARG A 51 2.92 -17.78 -26.34
N ARG A 52 2.69 -18.58 -27.37
CA ARG A 52 3.47 -18.55 -28.61
C ARG A 52 3.39 -17.20 -29.30
N LEU A 53 2.17 -16.67 -29.48
CA LEU A 53 1.92 -15.35 -30.10
C LEU A 53 2.55 -14.22 -29.28
N GLN A 54 2.43 -14.29 -27.96
CA GLN A 54 3.04 -13.32 -27.06
C GLN A 54 4.57 -13.36 -27.13
N ASP A 55 5.18 -14.56 -27.13
CA ASP A 55 6.63 -14.71 -27.27
C ASP A 55 7.12 -14.23 -28.66
N LEU A 56 6.33 -14.40 -29.72
CA LEU A 56 6.63 -13.82 -31.05
C LEU A 56 6.59 -12.30 -31.01
N TRP A 57 5.53 -11.71 -30.46
CA TRP A 57 5.41 -10.26 -30.30
C TRP A 57 6.59 -9.68 -29.52
N TYR A 58 7.02 -10.32 -28.44
CA TYR A 58 8.18 -9.87 -27.66
C TYR A 58 9.48 -9.92 -28.45
N LYS A 59 9.67 -10.92 -29.33
CA LYS A 59 10.86 -11.00 -30.19
C LYS A 59 10.84 -9.90 -31.25
N GLU A 60 9.72 -9.75 -31.97
CA GLU A 60 9.55 -8.69 -32.98
C GLU A 60 9.75 -7.30 -32.36
N LYS A 61 9.19 -7.08 -31.17
CA LYS A 61 9.35 -5.81 -30.45
C LYS A 61 10.80 -5.55 -30.03
N PHE A 62 11.49 -6.58 -29.56
CA PHE A 62 12.90 -6.48 -29.22
C PHE A 62 13.77 -6.15 -30.44
N GLU A 63 13.54 -6.83 -31.56
CA GLU A 63 14.22 -6.56 -32.83
C GLU A 63 13.96 -5.14 -33.34
N GLN A 64 12.70 -4.68 -33.26
CA GLN A 64 12.33 -3.29 -33.58
C GLN A 64 13.13 -2.29 -32.74
N ILE A 65 13.18 -2.48 -31.41
CA ILE A 65 13.92 -1.58 -30.52
C ILE A 65 15.41 -1.55 -30.88
N GLN A 66 16.02 -2.70 -31.17
CA GLN A 66 17.43 -2.76 -31.57
C GLN A 66 17.70 -2.07 -32.91
N ALA A 67 16.72 -2.03 -33.82
CA ALA A 67 16.84 -1.35 -35.10
C ALA A 67 16.69 0.17 -34.98
N GLU A 68 15.83 0.64 -34.07
CA GLU A 68 15.52 2.07 -33.90
C GLU A 68 16.43 2.79 -32.90
N VAL A 69 17.02 2.05 -31.97
CA VAL A 69 17.79 2.60 -30.84
C VAL A 69 19.16 1.95 -30.78
N ALA A 70 20.20 2.77 -30.68
CA ALA A 70 21.59 2.30 -30.59
C ALA A 70 21.91 1.68 -29.22
N LEU A 71 21.42 0.46 -28.99
CA LEU A 71 21.62 -0.29 -27.76
C LEU A 71 22.96 -1.03 -27.74
N ARG A 72 23.61 -1.06 -26.57
CA ARG A 72 24.88 -1.75 -26.31
C ARG A 72 24.74 -2.68 -25.10
N ASN A 73 25.65 -3.65 -24.98
CA ASN A 73 25.76 -4.55 -23.81
C ASN A 73 24.44 -5.17 -23.32
N ILE A 74 23.61 -5.61 -24.26
CA ILE A 74 22.26 -6.12 -23.97
C ILE A 74 22.32 -7.44 -23.21
N LYS A 75 21.58 -7.54 -22.11
CA LYS A 75 21.43 -8.74 -21.28
C LYS A 75 19.95 -9.00 -20.99
N LEU A 76 19.42 -10.11 -21.50
CA LEU A 76 18.03 -10.50 -21.23
C LEU A 76 17.85 -10.86 -19.74
N SER A 77 16.74 -10.42 -19.13
CA SER A 77 16.45 -10.71 -17.71
C SER A 77 16.20 -12.20 -17.47
N LYS A 78 15.67 -12.90 -18.47
CA LYS A 78 15.42 -14.34 -18.44
C LYS A 78 15.84 -14.97 -19.76
N ARG A 79 16.50 -16.13 -19.69
CA ARG A 79 16.99 -16.84 -20.87
C ARG A 79 15.85 -17.12 -21.85
N GLY A 80 16.00 -16.62 -23.08
CA GLY A 80 15.05 -16.83 -24.18
C GLY A 80 13.77 -15.98 -24.12
N LYS A 81 13.62 -15.06 -23.15
CA LYS A 81 12.48 -14.14 -23.09
C LYS A 81 12.93 -12.71 -23.35
N CYS A 82 12.29 -12.07 -24.34
CA CYS A 82 12.63 -10.72 -24.79
C CYS A 82 11.66 -9.64 -24.24
N ASN A 83 10.85 -9.97 -23.23
CA ASN A 83 9.93 -9.02 -22.61
C ASN A 83 10.60 -8.04 -21.65
N SER A 84 11.85 -8.32 -21.25
CA SER A 84 12.66 -7.38 -20.48
C SER A 84 14.14 -7.66 -20.62
N PHE A 85 14.93 -6.60 -20.59
CA PHE A 85 16.38 -6.68 -20.72
C PHE A 85 17.07 -5.46 -20.13
N ASN A 86 18.33 -5.63 -19.76
CA ASN A 86 19.22 -4.54 -19.41
C ASN A 86 20.08 -4.18 -20.61
N CYS A 87 20.41 -2.92 -20.78
CA CYS A 87 21.29 -2.45 -21.85
C CYS A 87 21.98 -1.15 -21.47
N GLU A 88 22.98 -0.80 -22.26
CA GLU A 88 23.59 0.52 -22.30
C GLU A 88 23.07 1.31 -23.51
N LEU A 89 22.86 2.61 -23.34
CA LEU A 89 22.45 3.53 -24.41
C LEU A 89 22.87 4.96 -24.08
N ASP A 90 22.99 5.82 -25.10
CA ASP A 90 23.23 7.24 -24.89
C ASP A 90 21.95 7.93 -24.43
N ALA A 91 22.08 8.95 -23.57
CA ALA A 91 20.90 9.65 -23.05
C ALA A 91 20.06 10.33 -24.15
N ALA A 92 20.70 10.76 -25.23
CA ALA A 92 20.05 11.30 -26.43
C ALA A 92 19.15 10.29 -27.17
N GLU A 93 19.33 8.98 -26.94
CA GLU A 93 18.50 7.93 -27.55
C GLU A 93 17.23 7.64 -26.73
N LEU A 94 17.16 8.12 -25.48
CA LEU A 94 16.02 7.87 -24.59
C LEU A 94 14.67 8.39 -25.15
N PRO A 95 14.56 9.60 -25.74
CA PRO A 95 13.31 10.08 -26.33
C PRO A 95 12.78 9.15 -27.44
N LYS A 96 13.68 8.63 -28.29
CA LYS A 96 13.30 7.66 -29.33
C LYS A 96 12.79 6.37 -28.69
N LEU A 97 13.52 5.83 -27.71
CA LEU A 97 13.14 4.61 -27.01
C LEU A 97 11.76 4.71 -26.37
N VAL A 98 11.46 5.80 -25.64
CA VAL A 98 10.15 5.94 -24.96
C VAL A 98 8.99 6.20 -25.92
N ALA A 99 9.28 6.60 -27.16
CA ALA A 99 8.26 6.81 -28.21
C ALA A 99 7.85 5.51 -28.92
N ILE A 100 8.59 4.41 -28.73
CA ILE A 100 8.26 3.10 -29.32
C ILE A 100 7.03 2.51 -28.63
N ASP A 101 5.97 2.24 -29.39
CA ASP A 101 4.79 1.55 -28.87
C ASP A 101 5.15 0.15 -28.34
N GLY A 102 4.57 -0.22 -27.20
CA GLY A 102 4.88 -1.45 -26.48
C GLY A 102 6.01 -1.32 -25.45
N ILE A 103 6.65 -0.15 -25.32
CA ILE A 103 7.49 0.16 -24.17
C ILE A 103 6.60 0.54 -22.98
N MET A 104 6.40 -0.41 -22.07
CA MET A 104 5.63 -0.15 -20.87
C MET A 104 6.45 0.65 -19.85
N MET A 105 7.71 0.27 -19.65
CA MET A 105 8.56 0.87 -18.64
C MET A 105 10.04 0.92 -19.05
N VAL A 106 10.69 2.05 -18.79
CA VAL A 106 12.15 2.19 -18.85
C VAL A 106 12.61 2.64 -17.47
N THR A 107 13.57 1.92 -16.89
CA THR A 107 14.17 2.24 -15.58
C THR A 107 15.64 2.57 -15.77
N ILE A 108 16.05 3.80 -15.46
CA ILE A 108 17.48 4.16 -15.48
C ILE A 108 18.14 3.66 -14.20
N LEU A 109 19.04 2.68 -14.33
CA LEU A 109 19.74 2.04 -13.22
C LEU A 109 21.03 2.78 -12.87
N GLU A 110 21.80 3.17 -13.90
CA GLU A 110 23.04 3.91 -13.75
C GLU A 110 23.16 5.04 -14.78
N ILE A 111 23.82 6.13 -14.39
CA ILE A 111 24.17 7.24 -15.28
C ILE A 111 25.66 7.47 -15.12
N GLU A 112 26.41 7.39 -16.21
CA GLU A 112 27.86 7.55 -16.21
C GLU A 112 28.29 8.86 -15.53
N GLY A 113 29.22 8.76 -14.58
CA GLY A 113 29.77 9.92 -13.87
C GLY A 113 28.84 10.54 -12.82
N LEU A 114 27.62 10.02 -12.62
CA LEU A 114 26.73 10.48 -11.56
C LEU A 114 26.58 9.44 -10.45
N LYS A 115 26.63 9.89 -9.21
CA LYS A 115 26.38 9.03 -8.04
C LYS A 115 24.89 9.04 -7.70
N PRO A 116 24.25 7.87 -7.55
CA PRO A 116 22.88 7.81 -7.07
C PRO A 116 22.82 8.28 -5.60
N ILE A 117 21.79 9.04 -5.29
CA ILE A 117 21.48 9.51 -3.94
C ILE A 117 20.36 8.64 -3.41
N LYS A 118 20.57 8.06 -2.23
CA LYS A 118 19.52 7.30 -1.53
C LYS A 118 18.34 8.22 -1.28
N GLN A 119 17.21 7.91 -1.92
CA GLN A 119 15.97 8.58 -1.62
C GLN A 119 15.56 8.12 -0.22
N ARG A 120 15.43 9.06 0.72
CA ARG A 120 14.66 8.75 1.93
C ARG A 120 13.24 8.46 1.46
N GLU A 121 12.81 7.21 1.60
CA GLU A 121 11.41 6.86 1.50
C GLU A 121 10.68 7.75 2.50
N ARG A 122 9.95 8.73 1.97
CA ARG A 122 8.95 9.41 2.79
C ARG A 122 7.88 8.35 2.98
N LYS A 123 7.77 7.78 4.19
CA LYS A 123 6.64 6.95 4.55
C LYS A 123 5.40 7.70 4.11
N ARG A 124 4.67 7.14 3.14
CA ARG A 124 3.41 7.73 2.71
C ARG A 124 2.37 7.28 3.72
N LEU A 125 1.37 8.13 3.95
CA LEU A 125 0.20 7.65 4.67
C LEU A 125 -0.49 6.63 3.77
N GLU A 126 -0.67 5.43 4.28
CA GLU A 126 -1.39 4.34 3.64
C GLU A 126 -2.61 4.00 4.49
N TRP A 127 -3.53 3.22 3.92
CA TRP A 127 -4.76 2.83 4.59
C TRP A 127 -4.54 1.50 5.30
N TYR A 128 -4.82 1.48 6.59
CA TYR A 128 -4.76 0.30 7.44
C TYR A 128 -6.13 0.01 8.05
N ILE A 129 -6.44 -1.26 8.27
CA ILE A 129 -7.60 -1.68 9.06
C ILE A 129 -7.08 -2.14 10.41
N VAL A 130 -7.57 -1.54 11.48
CA VAL A 130 -7.33 -2.00 12.85
C VAL A 130 -8.55 -2.79 13.31
N GLN A 131 -8.34 -4.06 13.66
CA GLN A 131 -9.37 -4.89 14.27
C GLN A 131 -9.23 -4.79 15.79
N ALA A 132 -10.26 -4.30 16.46
CA ALA A 132 -10.27 -4.08 17.91
C ALA A 132 -11.45 -4.81 18.55
N ARG A 133 -11.25 -5.29 19.79
CA ARG A 133 -12.29 -5.85 20.62
C ARG A 133 -12.65 -4.87 21.72
N PHE A 134 -13.93 -4.59 21.82
CA PHE A 134 -14.55 -3.82 22.88
C PHE A 134 -15.42 -4.74 23.74
N ILE A 135 -15.59 -4.36 24.99
CA ILE A 135 -16.44 -5.06 25.94
C ILE A 135 -17.40 -4.07 26.56
N TRP A 136 -18.62 -4.54 26.77
CA TRP A 136 -19.64 -3.76 27.45
C TRP A 136 -19.57 -4.11 28.93
N GLU A 137 -19.39 -3.08 29.76
CA GLU A 137 -19.32 -3.20 31.21
C GLU A 137 -20.58 -2.53 31.78
N VAL A 138 -21.41 -3.32 32.47
CA VAL A 138 -22.60 -2.84 33.19
C VAL A 138 -22.23 -2.77 34.67
N GLU A 139 -22.61 -1.68 35.34
CA GLU A 139 -22.28 -1.48 36.75
C GLU A 139 -22.75 -2.65 37.62
N ASP A 140 -21.88 -3.09 38.53
CA ASP A 140 -22.12 -4.16 39.50
C ASP A 140 -22.53 -5.54 38.92
N GLN A 141 -22.43 -5.72 37.61
CA GLN A 141 -22.66 -7.02 36.98
C GLN A 141 -21.49 -7.98 37.25
N THR A 142 -21.72 -8.98 38.11
CA THR A 142 -20.70 -9.98 38.50
C THR A 142 -20.91 -11.37 37.86
N GLN A 143 -22.07 -11.61 37.24
CA GLN A 143 -22.44 -12.92 36.69
C GLN A 143 -23.16 -12.82 35.34
N GLY A 144 -23.29 -13.97 34.68
CA GLY A 144 -24.01 -14.08 33.41
C GLY A 144 -23.12 -13.94 32.17
N MET A 145 -23.70 -13.36 31.12
CA MET A 145 -23.02 -13.15 29.84
C MET A 145 -22.66 -11.67 29.69
N GLN A 146 -21.42 -11.42 29.27
CA GLN A 146 -20.92 -10.11 28.88
C GLN A 146 -21.00 -9.97 27.36
N MET A 147 -21.48 -8.81 26.89
CA MET A 147 -21.46 -8.46 25.48
C MET A 147 -20.06 -8.02 25.06
N VAL A 148 -19.62 -8.53 23.91
CA VAL A 148 -18.31 -8.26 23.32
C VAL A 148 -18.53 -7.81 21.89
N GLU A 149 -17.83 -6.79 21.47
CA GLU A 149 -17.96 -6.19 20.16
C GLU A 149 -16.61 -6.17 19.47
N ASP A 150 -16.48 -6.91 18.37
CA ASP A 150 -15.30 -6.85 17.51
C ASP A 150 -15.57 -5.84 16.40
N GLN A 151 -14.82 -4.74 16.33
CA GLN A 151 -14.91 -3.72 15.29
C GLN A 151 -13.70 -3.77 14.35
N MET A 152 -13.91 -3.38 13.10
CA MET A 152 -12.86 -3.11 12.11
C MET A 152 -12.92 -1.64 11.69
N LEU A 153 -11.81 -0.94 11.92
CA LEU A 153 -11.72 0.50 11.78
C LEU A 153 -10.68 0.85 10.73
N LEU A 154 -11.06 1.68 9.75
CA LEU A 154 -10.10 2.18 8.77
C LEU A 154 -9.30 3.33 9.36
N VAL A 155 -8.00 3.45 9.07
CA VAL A 155 -7.19 4.61 9.48
C VAL A 155 -6.07 4.87 8.49
N ARG A 156 -5.72 6.15 8.29
CA ARG A 156 -4.50 6.52 7.56
C ARG A 156 -3.33 6.60 8.51
N ALA A 157 -2.29 5.81 8.24
CA ALA A 157 -1.09 5.74 9.06
C ALA A 157 0.17 5.50 8.22
N TYR A 158 1.34 5.63 8.83
CA TYR A 158 2.63 5.38 8.18
C TYR A 158 3.08 3.91 8.25
N ASP A 159 2.56 3.17 9.23
CA ASP A 159 2.83 1.77 9.50
C ASP A 159 1.80 1.25 10.51
N PHE A 160 1.90 -0.04 10.87
CA PHE A 160 0.99 -0.71 11.80
C PHE A 160 0.95 -0.07 13.19
N ASN A 161 2.11 0.37 13.72
CA ASN A 161 2.17 0.96 15.06
C ASN A 161 1.51 2.34 15.08
N ASP A 162 1.75 3.16 14.04
CA ASP A 162 1.07 4.45 13.88
C ASP A 162 -0.44 4.27 13.69
N ALA A 163 -0.88 3.20 13.02
CA ALA A 163 -2.31 2.88 12.85
C ALA A 163 -3.00 2.61 14.19
N GLU A 164 -2.39 1.79 15.04
CA GLU A 164 -2.90 1.49 16.37
C GLU A 164 -2.96 2.74 17.26
N GLN A 165 -1.86 3.52 17.31
CA GLN A 165 -1.76 4.72 18.15
C GLN A 165 -2.80 5.78 17.79
N ARG A 166 -3.08 5.97 16.50
CA ARG A 166 -4.04 6.99 16.03
C ARG A 166 -5.47 6.74 16.50
N LEU A 167 -5.83 5.49 16.80
CA LEU A 167 -7.17 5.15 17.24
C LEU A 167 -7.33 5.17 18.76
N GLN A 168 -6.24 5.24 19.54
CA GLN A 168 -6.31 5.24 21.00
C GLN A 168 -7.20 6.36 21.55
N GLN A 169 -7.11 7.58 21.01
CA GLN A 169 -7.96 8.68 21.46
C GLN A 169 -9.45 8.43 21.18
N LYS A 170 -9.76 7.87 20.01
CA LYS A 170 -11.15 7.50 19.67
C LYS A 170 -11.69 6.39 20.55
N PHE A 171 -10.85 5.43 20.95
CA PHE A 171 -11.25 4.35 21.85
C PHE A 171 -11.64 4.88 23.22
N ILE A 172 -10.96 5.94 23.70
CA ILE A 172 -11.32 6.63 24.94
C ILE A 172 -12.68 7.31 24.78
N GLU A 173 -12.88 8.08 23.72
CA GLU A 173 -14.14 8.79 23.45
C GLU A 173 -15.33 7.83 23.28
N TYR A 174 -15.12 6.68 22.66
CA TYR A 174 -16.14 5.65 22.50
C TYR A 174 -16.55 5.00 23.82
N GLY A 175 -15.68 5.08 24.84
CA GLY A 175 -15.87 4.45 26.13
C GLY A 175 -16.47 5.34 27.22
N GLU A 176 -16.96 6.53 26.88
CA GLU A 176 -17.64 7.41 27.81
C GLU A 176 -18.89 6.72 28.40
N PRO A 177 -19.02 6.63 29.74
CA PRO A 177 -20.18 6.00 30.37
C PRO A 177 -21.50 6.70 30.07
N TYR A 178 -22.59 5.93 30.03
CA TYR A 178 -23.95 6.44 29.87
C TYR A 178 -24.96 5.58 30.66
N LEU A 179 -26.18 6.08 30.84
CA LEU A 179 -27.28 5.36 31.47
C LEU A 179 -28.07 4.57 30.43
N ASN A 180 -28.23 3.26 30.64
CA ASN A 180 -29.08 2.44 29.79
C ASN A 180 -30.58 2.61 30.12
N SER A 181 -31.46 1.89 29.42
CA SER A 181 -32.92 1.96 29.62
C SER A 181 -33.40 1.45 30.97
N ASP A 182 -32.60 0.64 31.65
CA ASP A 182 -32.89 0.04 32.95
C ASP A 182 -32.36 0.91 34.11
N GLY A 183 -31.72 2.03 33.78
CA GLY A 183 -31.14 2.96 34.76
C GLY A 183 -29.77 2.55 35.27
N GLU A 184 -29.14 1.55 34.66
CA GLU A 184 -27.80 1.09 35.00
C GLU A 184 -26.76 1.93 34.24
N MET A 185 -25.64 2.23 34.89
CA MET A 185 -24.49 2.80 34.20
C MET A 185 -23.79 1.73 33.36
N VAL A 186 -23.56 2.06 32.10
CA VAL A 186 -22.89 1.21 31.11
C VAL A 186 -21.72 1.98 30.52
N ARG A 187 -20.61 1.30 30.28
CA ARG A 187 -19.52 1.82 29.45
C ARG A 187 -19.01 0.77 28.49
N ILE A 188 -18.40 1.25 27.41
CA ILE A 188 -17.68 0.39 26.47
C ILE A 188 -16.20 0.57 26.73
N ARG A 189 -15.45 -0.52 26.84
CA ARG A 189 -14.00 -0.44 27.05
C ARG A 189 -13.27 -1.23 25.99
N LEU A 190 -12.17 -0.69 25.49
CA LEU A 190 -11.23 -1.47 24.68
C LEU A 190 -10.66 -2.62 25.54
N ASP A 191 -10.88 -3.84 25.09
CA ASP A 191 -10.28 -5.05 25.66
C ASP A 191 -8.88 -5.24 25.08
N CYS A 192 -8.78 -5.31 23.75
CA CYS A 192 -7.51 -5.43 23.04
C CYS A 192 -7.62 -5.08 21.54
N VAL A 193 -6.47 -4.83 20.93
CA VAL A 193 -6.30 -4.83 19.48
C VAL A 193 -6.02 -6.27 19.05
N LEU A 194 -6.84 -6.79 18.14
CA LEU A 194 -6.76 -8.17 17.66
C LEU A 194 -5.74 -8.32 16.53
N ASP A 195 -5.77 -7.39 15.56
CA ASP A 195 -4.88 -7.42 14.40
C ASP A 195 -4.85 -6.05 13.68
N VAL A 196 -3.84 -5.84 12.83
CA VAL A 196 -3.75 -4.68 11.93
C VAL A 196 -3.39 -5.12 10.52
N PHE A 197 -4.24 -4.79 9.55
CA PHE A 197 -4.10 -5.19 8.16
C PHE A 197 -3.69 -4.01 7.28
N GLU A 198 -2.77 -4.26 6.34
CA GLU A 198 -2.52 -3.35 5.22
C GLU A 198 -3.64 -3.49 4.20
N THR A 199 -4.04 -2.38 3.58
CA THR A 199 -5.07 -2.40 2.53
C THR A 199 -4.51 -1.92 1.19
N ASN A 200 -5.08 -2.44 0.10
CA ASN A 200 -4.81 -1.96 -1.25
C ASN A 200 -5.87 -0.94 -1.71
N ILE A 201 -6.41 -0.15 -0.78
CA ILE A 201 -7.42 0.87 -1.13
C ILE A 201 -6.74 2.00 -1.89
N ILE A 202 -7.03 2.09 -3.19
CA ILE A 202 -6.49 3.12 -4.10
C ILE A 202 -7.40 4.36 -4.14
N ASP A 203 -8.69 4.18 -3.82
CA ASP A 203 -9.70 5.23 -3.91
C ASP A 203 -9.74 6.16 -2.68
N LYS A 204 -10.36 7.33 -2.87
CA LYS A 204 -10.59 8.31 -1.81
C LYS A 204 -11.72 7.83 -0.89
N VAL A 205 -11.34 7.23 0.24
CA VAL A 205 -12.24 7.02 1.39
C VAL A 205 -12.15 8.24 2.32
N ASP A 206 -13.22 8.58 3.04
CA ASP A 206 -13.16 9.63 4.06
C ASP A 206 -12.15 9.22 5.17
N PRO A 207 -11.09 10.02 5.42
CA PRO A 207 -10.03 9.70 6.37
C PRO A 207 -10.43 9.79 7.84
N LYS A 208 -11.67 10.12 8.16
CA LYS A 208 -12.14 10.22 9.55
C LYS A 208 -12.27 8.89 10.27
N GLY A 209 -11.71 7.80 9.73
CA GLY A 209 -11.65 6.48 10.34
C GLY A 209 -13.03 5.93 10.64
N GLU A 210 -13.77 5.70 9.57
CA GLU A 210 -15.09 5.12 9.58
C GLU A 210 -15.00 3.65 10.00
N GLU A 211 -15.95 3.27 10.84
CA GLU A 211 -16.25 1.88 11.13
C GLU A 211 -16.71 1.20 9.84
N ILE A 212 -16.00 0.14 9.45
CA ILE A 212 -16.30 -0.60 8.22
C ILE A 212 -17.18 -1.81 8.53
N PHE A 213 -17.04 -2.36 9.73
CA PHE A 213 -17.71 -3.59 10.14
C PHE A 213 -17.64 -3.77 11.65
N TYR A 214 -18.69 -4.37 12.22
CA TYR A 214 -18.71 -4.85 13.60
C TYR A 214 -19.40 -6.20 13.73
N THR A 215 -19.08 -6.93 14.79
CA THR A 215 -19.81 -8.14 15.19
C THR A 215 -19.95 -8.20 16.69
N ILE A 216 -21.19 -8.42 17.14
CA ILE A 216 -21.51 -8.62 18.56
C ILE A 216 -21.47 -10.10 18.90
N LYS A 217 -20.81 -10.41 20.01
CA LYS A 217 -20.65 -11.75 20.59
C LYS A 217 -20.96 -11.68 22.09
N HIS A 218 -21.06 -12.85 22.70
CA HIS A 218 -21.24 -12.97 24.14
C HIS A 218 -20.16 -13.89 24.71
N ARG A 219 -19.62 -13.53 25.88
CA ARG A 219 -18.73 -14.39 26.67
C ARG A 219 -19.21 -14.50 28.10
N ARG A 220 -18.82 -15.54 28.82
CA ARG A 220 -19.15 -15.67 30.24
C ARG A 220 -18.38 -14.62 31.06
N MET A 221 -19.06 -13.97 32.00
CA MET A 221 -18.46 -12.99 32.91
C MET A 221 -17.33 -13.62 33.76
N ARG A 222 -16.32 -12.82 34.09
CA ARG A 222 -15.20 -13.17 34.97
C ARG A 222 -14.92 -12.00 35.92
N PRO A 223 -14.31 -12.26 37.10
CA PRO A 223 -13.98 -11.19 38.05
C PRO A 223 -13.14 -10.04 37.48
N GLU A 224 -12.24 -10.33 36.54
CA GLU A 224 -11.39 -9.32 35.88
C GLU A 224 -12.15 -8.38 34.91
N TYR A 225 -13.43 -8.63 34.65
CA TYR A 225 -14.29 -7.82 33.78
C TYR A 225 -15.39 -7.09 34.54
N GLU A 226 -15.46 -7.25 35.85
CA GLU A 226 -16.42 -6.57 36.70
C GLU A 226 -16.09 -5.08 36.76
N TRP A 227 -17.11 -4.23 36.77
CA TRP A 227 -16.95 -2.80 36.91
C TRP A 227 -17.76 -2.27 38.08
N HIS A 228 -17.05 -1.70 39.05
CA HIS A 228 -17.59 -1.09 40.26
C HIS A 228 -17.25 0.40 40.26
N PRO A 229 -18.09 1.25 39.66
CA PRO A 229 -17.86 2.69 39.70
C PRO A 229 -17.86 3.22 41.13
N LEU A 230 -17.03 4.24 41.40
CA LEU A 230 -17.03 4.93 42.68
C LEU A 230 -18.13 6.01 42.65
N TYR A 231 -19.02 5.98 43.64
CA TYR A 231 -20.02 7.03 43.83
C TYR A 231 -19.47 8.09 44.79
N GLU A 232 -19.08 9.25 44.27
CA GLU A 232 -18.82 10.42 45.11
C GLU A 232 -20.16 11.09 45.44
N HIS A 233 -20.83 10.62 46.49
CA HIS A 233 -21.93 11.38 47.08
C HIS A 233 -21.35 12.52 47.91
N GLU A 234 -21.36 13.75 47.36
CA GLU A 234 -21.30 14.94 48.20
C GLU A 234 -22.58 14.97 49.04
N GLU A 235 -22.49 14.56 50.31
CA GLU A 235 -23.52 14.87 51.30
C GLU A 235 -23.68 16.39 51.34
N LYS A 236 -24.74 16.89 50.70
CA LYS A 236 -25.22 18.24 51.00
C LYS A 236 -25.75 18.20 52.42
N ALA A 237 -24.91 18.64 53.37
CA ALA A 237 -25.35 18.91 54.73
C ALA A 237 -26.52 19.91 54.66
N GLU A 238 -27.69 19.47 55.12
CA GLU A 238 -28.89 20.29 55.34
C GLU A 238 -28.68 21.31 56.48
#